data_AF-A0A355UMI5-F1
#
_entry.id   AF-A0A355UMI5-F1
#
_cell.length_a   1.000
_cell.length_b   1.000
_cell.length_c   1.000
_cell.angle_alpha   90.00
_cell.angle_beta   90.00
_cell.angle_gamma   90.00
#
_symmetry.space_group_name_H-M   'P 1'
#
loop_
_entity.id
_entity.type
_entity.pdbx_description
1 polymer ?
#
loop_
_entity_poly.entity_id
_entity_poly.type
_entity_poly.pdbx_seq_one_letter_code
_entity_poly.pdbx_strand_id
1 'polypeptide(L)'
;NWNKAVKRADLNVKKLTSGIEYLLKKNGSEIITGSAKIIDKNTVSVENRQLEAKNIIIAIGSTSTRIESNIEDLVIEPMDV
;
A
#
# COMPACT_ATOMS: atom_id res chain seq x y z
N ASN A 1 -20.63 7.08 20.00
CA ASN A 1 -20.57 8.01 18.84
C ASN A 1 -19.54 7.47 17.84
N TRP A 2 -20.00 6.63 16.91
CA TRP A 2 -19.15 5.91 15.95
C TRP A 2 -18.32 6.83 15.06
N ASN A 3 -18.93 7.89 14.54
CA ASN A 3 -18.27 8.88 13.68
C ASN A 3 -17.04 9.53 14.36
N LYS A 4 -17.09 9.75 15.69
CA LYS A 4 -15.92 10.24 16.43
C LYS A 4 -14.78 9.21 16.52
N ALA A 5 -15.12 7.93 16.65
CA ALA A 5 -14.11 6.86 16.70
C ALA A 5 -13.39 6.70 15.35
N VAL A 6 -14.15 6.65 14.25
CA VAL A 6 -13.60 6.60 12.88
C VAL A 6 -12.67 7.79 12.61
N LYS A 7 -13.13 9.02 12.90
CA LYS A 7 -12.30 10.23 12.75
C LYS A 7 -10.99 10.16 13.53
N ARG A 8 -11.00 9.60 14.74
CA ARG A 8 -9.78 9.45 15.54
C ARG A 8 -8.82 8.42 14.93
N ALA A 9 -9.36 7.32 14.41
CA ALA A 9 -8.56 6.32 13.71
C ALA A 9 -7.87 6.94 12.48
N ASP A 10 -8.61 7.69 11.65
CA ASP A 10 -8.06 8.35 10.46
C ASP A 10 -6.94 9.34 10.81
N LEU A 11 -7.11 10.12 11.87
CA LEU A 11 -6.10 11.05 12.36
C LEU A 11 -4.82 10.34 12.82
N ASN A 12 -4.97 9.21 13.51
CA ASN A 12 -3.83 8.41 13.93
C ASN A 12 -3.09 7.83 12.72
N VAL A 13 -3.81 7.28 11.74
CA VAL A 13 -3.22 6.76 10.50
C VAL A 13 -2.44 7.87 9.80
N LYS A 14 -3.04 9.04 9.61
CA LYS A 14 -2.38 10.20 8.96
C LYS A 14 -1.11 10.62 9.69
N LYS A 15 -1.14 10.69 11.03
CA LYS A 15 0.03 11.09 11.82
C LYS A 15 1.19 10.10 11.65
N LEU A 16 0.90 8.80 11.68
CA LEU A 16 1.91 7.75 11.56
C LEU A 16 2.50 7.69 10.14
N THR A 17 1.66 7.75 9.11
CA THR A 17 2.12 7.70 7.71
C THR A 17 2.97 8.91 7.35
N SER A 18 2.55 10.12 7.74
CA SER A 18 3.36 11.34 7.54
C SER A 18 4.68 11.32 8.33
N GLY A 19 4.69 10.70 9.52
CA GLY A 19 5.92 10.53 10.30
C GLY A 19 6.97 9.66 9.59
N ILE A 20 6.54 8.53 9.01
CA ILE A 20 7.42 7.66 8.22
C ILE A 20 7.92 8.37 6.96
N GLU A 21 7.03 9.06 6.25
CA GLU A 21 7.38 9.82 5.05
C GLU A 21 8.47 10.87 5.34
N TYR A 22 8.32 11.58 6.47
CA TYR A 22 9.33 12.54 6.93
C TYR A 22 10.69 11.87 7.20
N LEU A 23 10.71 10.72 7.89
CA LEU A 23 11.94 10.00 8.18
C LEU A 23 12.65 9.51 6.92
N LEU A 24 11.93 9.00 5.92
CA LEU A 24 12.50 8.57 4.65
C LEU A 24 13.16 9.74 3.91
N LYS A 25 12.44 10.86 3.77
CA LYS A 25 12.99 12.07 3.14
C LYS A 25 14.21 12.61 3.89
N LYS A 26 14.16 12.63 5.23
CA LYS A 26 15.28 13.07 6.08
C LYS A 26 16.54 12.22 5.89
N ASN A 27 16.38 10.92 5.65
CA ASN A 27 17.49 10.00 5.39
C ASN A 27 17.88 9.93 3.89
N GLY A 28 17.43 10.87 3.07
CA GLY A 28 17.83 10.98 1.66
C GLY A 28 17.14 9.99 0.71
N SER A 29 16.06 9.34 1.15
CA SER A 29 15.26 8.49 0.26
C SER A 29 14.31 9.33 -0.59
N GLU A 30 14.32 9.10 -1.90
CA GLU A 30 13.32 9.65 -2.81
C GLU A 30 12.01 8.85 -2.71
N ILE A 31 10.88 9.56 -2.68
CA ILE A 31 9.56 8.94 -2.64
C ILE A 31 8.87 9.20 -3.98
N ILE A 32 8.61 8.12 -4.70
CA ILE A 32 7.93 8.14 -5.98
C ILE A 32 6.56 7.47 -5.79
N THR A 33 5.50 8.24 -5.95
CA THR A 33 4.12 7.72 -5.87
C THR A 33 3.70 7.23 -7.24
N GLY A 34 3.21 5.99 -7.32
CA GLY A 34 2.73 5.36 -8.54
C GLY A 34 2.84 3.84 -8.48
N SER A 35 2.20 3.15 -9.42
CA SER A 35 2.36 1.71 -9.58
C SER A 35 3.67 1.41 -10.30
N ALA A 36 4.53 0.62 -9.66
CA ALA A 36 5.81 0.22 -10.21
C ALA A 36 5.72 -1.11 -10.96
N LYS A 37 6.45 -1.23 -12.08
CA LYS A 37 6.63 -2.46 -12.84
C LYS A 37 8.12 -2.71 -13.08
N ILE A 38 8.61 -3.88 -12.70
CA ILE A 38 9.96 -4.32 -13.06
C ILE A 38 9.91 -4.69 -14.55
N ILE A 39 10.70 -4.00 -15.37
CA ILE A 39 10.73 -4.22 -16.83
C ILE A 39 11.95 -5.02 -17.29
N ASP A 40 13.03 -4.98 -16.51
CA ASP A 40 14.20 -5.84 -16.67
C ASP A 40 14.91 -6.05 -15.31
N LYS A 41 16.08 -6.71 -15.30
CA LYS A 41 16.84 -7.03 -14.08
C LYS A 41 17.20 -5.80 -13.23
N ASN A 42 17.38 -4.64 -13.86
CA ASN A 42 17.93 -3.45 -13.24
C ASN A 42 17.07 -2.20 -13.43
N THR A 43 15.92 -2.31 -14.10
CA THR A 43 15.07 -1.17 -14.43
C THR A 43 13.64 -1.38 -13.94
N VAL A 44 13.11 -0.33 -13.29
CA VAL A 44 11.72 -0.24 -12.84
C VAL A 44 11.04 0.93 -13.55
N SER A 45 9.88 0.66 -14.16
CA SER A 45 9.02 1.69 -14.71
C SER A 45 7.98 2.11 -13.66
N VAL A 46 7.82 3.41 -13.46
CA VAL A 46 6.73 3.98 -12.66
C VAL A 46 6.09 5.09 -13.47
N GLU A 47 4.83 4.89 -13.85
CA GLU A 47 4.12 5.78 -14.79
C GLU A 47 4.94 6.00 -16.09
N ASN A 48 5.34 7.24 -16.37
CA ASN A 48 6.14 7.60 -17.55
C ASN A 48 7.65 7.71 -17.26
N ARG A 49 8.12 7.22 -16.12
CA ARG A 49 9.53 7.26 -15.71
C ARG A 49 10.15 5.87 -15.75
N GLN A 50 11.43 5.80 -16.10
CA GLN A 50 12.26 4.62 -15.96
C GLN A 50 13.37 4.91 -14.95
N LEU A 51 13.50 4.02 -13.97
CA LEU A 51 14.43 4.14 -12.85
C LEU A 51 15.40 2.96 -12.90
N GLU A 52 16.69 3.25 -12.96
CA GLU A 52 17.74 2.23 -12.89
C GLU A 52 18.18 1.99 -11.44
N ALA A 53 18.36 0.73 -11.08
CA ALA A 53 18.81 0.30 -9.77
C ALA A 53 19.74 -0.91 -9.86
N LYS A 54 20.79 -0.91 -9.03
CA LYS A 54 21.69 -2.08 -8.91
C LYS A 54 21.01 -3.27 -8.24
N ASN A 55 20.16 -2.98 -7.25
CA ASN A 55 19.42 -3.96 -6.47
C ASN A 55 17.97 -3.51 -6.32
N ILE A 56 17.03 -4.46 -6.35
CA ILE A 56 15.59 -4.20 -6.22
C ILE A 56 15.06 -5.03 -5.05
N ILE A 57 14.42 -4.38 -4.07
CA ILE A 57 13.74 -5.04 -2.96
C ILE A 57 12.24 -5.02 -3.25
N ILE A 58 11.60 -6.20 -3.23
CA ILE A 58 10.16 -6.35 -3.49
C ILE A 58 9.41 -6.42 -2.15
N ALA A 59 8.58 -5.42 -1.87
CA ALA A 59 7.82 -5.27 -0.62
C ALA A 59 6.34 -4.91 -0.88
N ILE A 60 5.67 -5.64 -1.78
CA ILE A 60 4.32 -5.32 -2.30
C ILE A 60 3.20 -5.74 -1.31
N GLY A 61 3.51 -6.52 -0.26
CA GLY A 61 2.52 -7.03 0.68
C GLY A 61 1.61 -8.10 0.08
N SER A 62 0.41 -8.26 0.62
CA SER A 62 -0.62 -9.21 0.15
C SER A 62 -2.00 -8.56 0.10
N THR A 63 -2.94 -9.21 -0.58
CA THR A 63 -4.36 -8.82 -0.62
C THR A 63 -5.23 -10.00 -0.22
N SER A 64 -6.44 -9.74 0.26
CA SER A 64 -7.41 -10.79 0.56
C SER A 64 -7.83 -11.49 -0.73
N THR A 65 -7.99 -12.82 -0.67
CA THR A 65 -8.59 -13.56 -1.77
C THR A 65 -10.05 -13.15 -1.90
N ARG A 66 -10.51 -13.02 -3.15
CA ARG A 66 -11.93 -12.82 -3.43
C ARG A 66 -12.59 -14.20 -3.49
N ILE A 67 -13.67 -14.38 -2.76
CA ILE A 67 -14.51 -15.57 -2.89
C ILE A 67 -15.36 -15.37 -4.15
N GLU A 68 -15.18 -16.24 -5.15
CA GLU A 68 -16.05 -16.27 -6.32
C GLU A 68 -17.41 -16.83 -5.92
N SER A 69 -18.47 -16.08 -6.22
CA SER A 69 -19.84 -16.48 -5.94
C SER A 69 -20.77 -15.94 -7.02
N ASN A 70 -21.73 -16.78 -7.40
CA ASN A 70 -22.80 -16.44 -8.34
C ASN A 70 -24.01 -15.83 -7.62
N ILE A 71 -23.92 -15.67 -6.30
CA ILE A 71 -24.98 -15.14 -5.44
C ILE A 71 -24.79 -13.63 -5.32
N GLU A 72 -25.78 -12.87 -5.76
CA GLU A 72 -25.87 -11.42 -5.52
C GLU A 72 -25.94 -11.15 -4.00
N ASP A 73 -25.20 -10.14 -3.53
CA ASP A 73 -25.16 -9.72 -2.12
C ASP A 73 -24.71 -10.80 -1.10
N LEU A 74 -23.78 -11.69 -1.50
CA LEU A 74 -23.18 -12.66 -0.58
C LEU A 74 -22.48 -11.95 0.61
N VAL A 75 -23.05 -12.10 1.80
CA VAL A 75 -22.41 -11.73 3.08
C VAL A 75 -21.66 -12.95 3.61
N ILE A 76 -20.36 -12.80 3.82
CA ILE A 76 -19.50 -13.84 4.41
C ILE A 76 -19.20 -13.40 5.84
N GLU A 77 -19.71 -14.15 6.81
CA GLU A 77 -19.35 -13.95 8.21
C GLU A 77 -18.10 -14.77 8.53
N PRO A 78 -17.14 -14.20 9.30
CA PRO A 78 -16.02 -14.98 9.80
C PRO A 78 -16.56 -16.09 10.69
N MET A 79 -16.08 -17.31 10.47
CA MET A 79 -16.40 -18.43 11.33
C MET A 79 -15.74 -18.18 12.69
N ASP A 80 -16.52 -18.13 13.77
CA ASP A 80 -15.97 -18.08 15.12
C ASP A 80 -15.18 -19.36 15.36
N VAL A 81 -13.87 -19.22 15.64
CA VAL A 81 -12.95 -20.32 15.97
C VAL A 81 -12.73 -20.36 17.47
#